data_AF-A0A3M2UMX4-F1
#
_entry.id   AF-A0A3M2UMX4-F1
#
_cell.length_a   1.000
_cell.length_b   1.000
_cell.length_c   1.000
_cell.angle_alpha   90.00
_cell.angle_beta   90.00
_cell.angle_gamma   90.00
#
_symmetry.space_group_name_H-M   'P 1'
#
loop_
_entity.id
_entity.type
_entity.pdbx_description
1 polymer ?
#
loop_
_entity_poly.entity_id
_entity_poly.type
_entity_poly.pdbx_seq_one_letter_code
_entity_poly.pdbx_strand_id
1 'polypeptide(L)' 'MPIEDTIGAMAELVKAGKVRHIGICEASAATIERAHKVHPLAAVQSEYSLWSRDPEHDDVLATCRRLGIAFVAYSPLGRG' A
#
# COMPACT_ATOMS: atom_id res chain seq x y z
N MET A 1 13.81 -5.28 -8.88
CA MET A 1 13.83 -3.87 -9.32
C MET A 1 13.50 -2.99 -8.11
N PRO A 2 14.13 -1.83 -7.95
CA PRO A 2 13.75 -0.84 -6.93
C PRO A 2 12.26 -0.48 -6.99
N ILE A 3 11.64 -0.27 -5.83
CA ILE A 3 10.22 0.11 -5.76
C ILE A 3 10.02 1.52 -6.35
N GLU A 4 11.02 2.38 -6.21
CA GLU A 4 11.03 3.75 -6.69
C GLU A 4 10.89 3.83 -8.21
N ASP A 5 11.55 2.94 -8.95
CA ASP A 5 11.45 2.88 -10.40
C ASP A 5 10.03 2.52 -10.84
N THR A 6 9.42 1.57 -10.13
CA THR A 6 8.03 1.13 -10.40
C THR A 6 7.04 2.25 -10.13
N ILE A 7 7.13 2.88 -8.96
CA ILE A 7 6.22 3.95 -8.56
C ILE A 7 6.44 5.20 -9.43
N GLY A 8 7.68 5.48 -9.83
CA GLY A 8 8.01 6.55 -10.77
C GLY A 8 7.34 6.34 -12.12
N ALA A 9 7.44 5.14 -12.69
CA ALA A 9 6.76 4.81 -13.94
C ALA A 9 5.22 4.92 -13.82
N MET A 10 4.65 4.48 -12.70
CA MET A 10 3.21 4.61 -12.43
C MET A 10 2.78 6.08 -12.24
N ALA A 11 3.63 6.92 -11.65
CA ALA A 11 3.36 8.35 -11.50
C ALA A 11 3.25 9.08 -12.85
N GLU A 12 4.00 8.65 -13.87
CA GLU A 12 3.83 9.17 -15.23
C GLU A 12 2.46 8.83 -15.82
N LEU A 13 1.87 7.68 -15.47
CA LEU A 13 0.50 7.35 -15.87
C LEU A 13 -0.53 8.24 -15.17
N VAL A 14 -0.28 8.63 -13.91
CA VAL A 14 -1.10 9.61 -13.20
C VAL A 14 -1.00 10.98 -13.88
N LYS A 15 0.21 11.45 -14.17
CA LYS A 15 0.44 12.74 -14.88
C LYS A 15 -0.20 12.76 -16.25
N ALA A 16 -0.15 11.65 -16.99
CA ALA A 16 -0.80 11.50 -18.29
C ALA A 16 -2.33 11.37 -18.21
N GLY A 17 -2.92 11.38 -17.01
CA GLY A 17 -4.37 11.26 -16.79
C GLY A 17 -4.94 9.87 -17.08
N LYS A 18 -4.09 8.84 -17.20
CA LYS A 18 -4.51 7.46 -17.50
C LYS A 18 -5.06 6.75 -16.26
N VAL A 19 -4.57 7.11 -15.09
CA VAL A 19 -5.05 6.62 -13.78
C VAL A 19 -5.13 7.79 -12.81
N ARG A 20 -5.99 7.70 -11.79
CA ARG A 20 -6.16 8.77 -10.80
C ARG A 20 -5.26 8.65 -9.58
N HIS A 21 -5.00 7.42 -9.14
CA HIS A 21 -4.32 7.11 -7.89
C HIS A 21 -3.45 5.87 -8.02
N ILE A 22 -2.46 5.75 -7.14
CA ILE A 22 -1.58 4.58 -7.03
C ILE A 22 -1.86 3.89 -5.70
N GLY A 23 -1.99 2.57 -5.73
CA GLY A 23 -1.98 1.72 -4.55
C GLY A 23 -0.95 0.61 -4.70
N ILE A 24 -0.62 -0.03 -3.59
CA ILE A 24 0.29 -1.18 -3.53
C ILE A 24 -0.34 -2.31 -2.73
N CYS A 25 0.03 -3.54 -3.01
CA CYS A 25 -0.40 -4.70 -2.22
C CYS A 25 0.80 -5.41 -1.61
N GLU A 26 0.57 -6.08 -0.47
CA GLU A 26 1.53 -7.01 0.13
C GLU A 26 2.94 -6.42 0.32
N ALA A 27 2.98 -5.15 0.74
CA ALA A 27 4.22 -4.40 0.91
C ALA A 27 4.54 -4.22 2.39
N SER A 28 5.81 -4.45 2.76
CA SER A 28 6.31 -4.12 4.09
C SER A 28 6.25 -2.63 4.36
N ALA A 29 6.20 -2.23 5.64
CA ALA A 29 6.24 -0.83 6.07
C ALA A 29 7.37 -0.03 5.39
N ALA A 30 8.58 -0.58 5.33
CA ALA A 30 9.72 0.05 4.68
C ALA A 30 9.52 0.27 3.17
N THR A 31 8.85 -0.67 2.49
CA THR A 31 8.52 -0.54 1.06
C THR A 31 7.44 0.52 0.85
N ILE A 32 6.43 0.56 1.71
CA ILE A 32 5.36 1.58 1.70
C ILE A 32 5.97 2.98 1.84
N GLU A 33 6.88 3.20 2.79
CA GLU A 33 7.51 4.50 2.98
C GLU A 33 8.33 4.96 1.77
N ARG A 34 9.12 4.05 1.18
CA ARG A 34 9.93 4.35 0.00
C ARG A 34 9.05 4.67 -1.21
N ALA A 35 8.00 3.90 -1.42
CA ALA A 35 7.01 4.15 -2.48
C ALA A 35 6.32 5.50 -2.29
N HIS A 36 5.82 5.78 -1.08
CA HIS A 36 5.08 7.01 -0.77
C HIS A 36 5.93 8.28 -0.91
N LYS A 37 7.26 8.19 -0.70
CA LYS A 37 8.21 9.29 -0.97
C LYS A 37 8.31 9.65 -2.45
N VAL A 38 8.10 8.69 -3.36
CA VAL A 38 8.15 8.93 -4.81
C VAL A 38 6.84 9.51 -5.32
N HIS A 39 5.72 8.92 -4.93
CA HIS A 39 4.38 9.44 -5.23
C HIS A 39 3.40 9.06 -4.11
N PRO A 40 2.50 9.96 -3.68
CA PRO A 40 1.53 9.66 -2.64
C PRO A 40 0.69 8.41 -2.98
N LEU A 41 0.80 7.41 -2.12
CA LEU A 41 -0.03 6.20 -2.20
C LEU A 41 -1.42 6.50 -1.63
N ALA A 42 -2.46 6.11 -2.37
CA ALA A 42 -3.84 6.23 -1.91
C ALA A 42 -4.27 5.05 -1.05
N ALA A 43 -3.77 3.84 -1.36
CA ALA A 43 -4.16 2.63 -0.66
C ALA A 43 -3.02 1.60 -0.54
N VAL A 44 -3.04 0.86 0.56
CA VAL A 44 -2.31 -0.40 0.76
C VAL A 44 -3.33 -1.52 0.93
N GLN A 45 -3.17 -2.61 0.18
CA GLN A 45 -4.01 -3.80 0.29
C GLN A 45 -3.21 -4.98 0.86
N SER A 46 -3.68 -5.58 1.95
CA SER A 46 -3.04 -6.75 2.60
C SER A 46 -4.09 -7.67 3.24
N GLU A 47 -3.70 -8.91 3.52
CA GLU A 47 -4.56 -9.84 4.27
C GLU A 47 -4.83 -9.30 5.68
N TYR A 48 -6.10 -9.22 6.07
CA TYR A 48 -6.47 -8.85 7.42
C TYR A 48 -7.84 -9.40 7.80
N SER A 49 -7.90 -10.16 8.89
CA SER A 49 -9.11 -10.77 9.42
C SER A 49 -8.99 -11.02 10.92
N LEU A 50 -10.01 -11.63 11.55
CA LEU A 50 -9.88 -12.08 12.94
C LEU A 50 -8.80 -13.16 13.13
N TRP A 51 -8.42 -13.87 12.06
CA TRP A 51 -7.43 -14.95 12.08
C TRP A 51 -6.04 -14.51 11.58
N SER A 52 -5.98 -13.46 10.78
CA SER A 52 -4.74 -12.95 10.16
C SER A 52 -4.56 -11.49 10.55
N ARG A 53 -3.67 -11.22 11.52
CA ARG A 53 -3.48 -9.89 12.14
C ARG A 53 -2.06 -9.34 11.99
N ASP A 54 -1.24 -9.92 11.12
CA ASP A 54 0.14 -9.47 10.88
C ASP A 54 0.27 -7.96 10.63
N PRO A 55 -0.65 -7.29 9.88
CA PRO A 55 -0.58 -5.84 9.67
C PRO A 55 -0.59 -4.98 10.95
N GLU A 56 -1.05 -5.52 12.09
CA GLU A 56 -0.99 -4.84 13.40
C GLU A 56 0.39 -4.91 14.05
N HIS A 57 1.20 -5.89 13.67
CA HIS A 57 2.46 -6.24 14.33
C HIS A 57 3.69 -5.95 13.47
N ASP A 58 3.54 -5.83 12.16
CA ASP A 58 4.63 -5.61 11.19
C ASP A 58 4.77 -4.13 10.73
N ASP A 59 4.17 -3.20 11.49
CA ASP A 59 4.11 -1.76 11.25
C ASP A 59 3.33 -1.31 9.99
N VAL A 60 2.68 -2.19 9.24
CA VAL A 60 1.93 -1.80 8.04
C VAL A 60 0.75 -0.90 8.40
N LEU A 61 -0.10 -1.27 9.35
CA LEU A 61 -1.24 -0.44 9.78
C LEU A 61 -0.79 0.89 10.41
N ALA A 62 0.27 0.85 11.23
CA ALA A 62 0.83 2.05 11.84
C ALA A 62 1.37 3.02 10.79
N THR A 63 2.06 2.50 9.77
CA THR A 63 2.60 3.28 8.65
C THR A 63 1.50 3.88 7.80
N CYS A 64 0.46 3.10 7.45
CA CYS A 64 -0.69 3.61 6.71
C CYS A 64 -1.36 4.77 7.45
N ARG A 65 -1.60 4.60 8.76
CA ARG A 65 -2.20 5.65 9.61
C ARG A 65 -1.34 6.92 9.65
N ARG A 66 -0.03 6.78 9.84
CA ARG A 66 0.92 7.92 9.91
C ARG A 66 1.01 8.69 8.60
N LEU A 67 0.98 7.98 7.46
CA LEU A 67 1.13 8.59 6.13
C LEU A 67 -0.21 9.01 5.50
N GLY A 68 -1.34 8.76 6.18
CA GLY A 68 -2.67 9.08 5.65
C GLY A 68 -3.09 8.19 4.46
N ILE A 69 -2.62 6.95 4.42
CA ILE A 69 -2.91 5.98 3.37
C ILE A 69 -4.10 5.10 3.80
N ALA A 70 -5.05 4.85 2.90
CA ALA A 70 -6.14 3.93 3.18
C ALA A 70 -5.63 2.48 3.27
N PHE A 71 -6.06 1.73 4.29
CA PHE A 71 -5.79 0.29 4.37
C PHE A 71 -7.01 -0.49 3.88
N VAL A 72 -6.80 -1.39 2.91
CA VAL A 72 -7.84 -2.20 2.27
C VAL A 72 -7.59 -3.67 2.59
N ALA A 73 -8.37 -4.23 3.51
CA ALA A 73 -8.29 -5.64 3.87
C ALA A 73 -8.83 -6.54 2.74
N TYR A 74 -8.10 -7.58 2.35
CA TYR A 74 -8.69 -8.73 1.67
C TYR A 74 -8.82 -9.93 2.61
N SER A 75 -9.63 -10.91 2.20
CA SER A 75 -10.03 -12.07 3.03
C SER A 75 -10.52 -11.70 4.43
N PRO A 76 -11.37 -10.66 4.61
CA PRO A 76 -11.81 -10.24 5.94
C PRO A 76 -12.58 -11.34 6.71
N LEU A 77 -13.11 -12.34 6.00
CA LEU A 77 -13.83 -13.49 6.56
C LEU A 77 -12.94 -14.73 6.76
N GLY A 78 -11.61 -14.62 6.69
CA GLY A 78 -10.71 -15.75 7.00
C GLY A 78 -10.74 -16.89 5.97
N ARG A 79 -11.01 -16.58 4.70
CA ARG A 79 -11.10 -17.53 3.56
C ARG A 79 -12.28 -18.51 3.56
N GLY A 80 -13.29 -18.27 4.41
CA GLY A 80 -14.56 -19.02 4.40
C GLY A 80 -14.61 -20.12 5.44
#